data_AF-A0A963SU77-F1
#
_entry.id   AF-A0A963SU77-F1
#
_cell.length_a   1.000
_cell.length_b   1.000
_cell.length_c   1.000
_cell.angle_alpha   90.00
_cell.angle_beta   90.00
_cell.angle_gamma   90.00
#
_symmetry.space_group_name_H-M   'P 1'
#
loop_
_entity.id
_entity.type
_entity.pdbx_description
1 polymer ?
#
loop_
_entity_poly.entity_id
_entity_poly.type
_entity_poly.pdbx_seq_one_letter_code
_entity_poly.pdbx_strand_id
1 'polypeptide(L)'
;AGLAISVSSCTTLNVSDLQNLEKVSFEPLQLRPEVEPNNLRIDLVRQTEEFPENDTTVETINTPYHPLGFYLGNGIFYDLNKNLTLRVDYLLNAPSDSFDILQINRPEKNKRVVEYSFAADTLWVKYRPNRRPAYQYHQVDSPGRVSFVRNRRVLYAIDETDSSMVFYRGKRRWRDAIFRAGEDSFYYKTRWGKRYFEKSGDELTLGRDFQVS
;
A
#
# COMPACT_ATOMS: atom_id res chain seq x y z
N ALA A 1 2.51 45.66 6.90
CA ALA A 1 2.40 45.36 5.46
C ALA A 1 2.40 43.85 5.31
N GLY A 2 1.32 43.26 4.80
CA GLY A 2 1.19 41.81 4.63
C GLY A 2 1.72 41.38 3.26
N LEU A 3 2.58 40.37 3.22
CA LEU A 3 3.06 39.74 2.01
C LEU A 3 2.02 38.69 1.56
N ALA A 4 1.33 38.93 0.45
CA ALA A 4 0.46 37.95 -0.18
C ALA A 4 1.28 37.17 -1.22
N ILE A 5 1.45 35.86 -1.01
CA ILE A 5 2.01 34.96 -2.01
C ILE A 5 0.85 34.34 -2.77
N SER A 6 0.58 34.85 -3.97
CA SER A 6 -0.35 34.27 -4.93
C SER A 6 0.37 33.22 -5.76
N VAL A 7 0.10 31.94 -5.51
CA VAL A 7 0.58 30.84 -6.37
C VAL A 7 -0.49 30.58 -7.42
N SER A 8 -0.37 31.24 -8.57
CA SER A 8 -1.05 30.83 -9.80
C SER A 8 -0.07 29.99 -10.62
N SER A 9 -0.25 28.67 -10.64
CA SER A 9 0.45 27.79 -11.58
C SER A 9 -0.55 26.99 -12.39
N CYS A 10 -1.01 27.57 -13.49
CA CYS A 10 -1.42 26.80 -14.66
C CYS A 10 -0.15 26.50 -15.45
N THR A 11 0.61 25.48 -15.05
CA THR A 11 1.69 24.93 -15.88
C THR A 11 1.06 24.04 -16.94
N THR A 12 0.81 24.60 -18.12
CA THR A 12 0.65 23.78 -19.33
C THR A 12 1.97 23.09 -19.61
N LEU A 13 2.02 21.81 -19.31
CA LEU A 13 3.18 20.96 -19.52
C LEU A 13 3.56 21.01 -21.02
N ASN A 14 4.72 21.53 -21.36
CA ASN A 14 5.17 21.60 -22.75
C ASN A 14 5.67 20.21 -23.18
N VAL A 15 5.08 19.65 -24.24
CA VAL A 15 5.36 18.29 -24.71
C VAL A 15 6.80 18.13 -25.18
N SER A 16 7.44 19.20 -25.66
CA SER A 16 8.87 19.17 -26.00
C SER A 16 9.74 18.93 -24.77
N ASP A 17 9.34 19.44 -23.61
CA ASP A 17 10.10 19.30 -22.37
C ASP A 17 10.00 17.86 -21.85
N LEU A 18 8.86 17.19 -22.06
CA LEU A 18 8.69 15.76 -21.80
C LEU A 18 9.62 14.89 -22.66
N GLN A 19 9.83 15.26 -23.92
CA GLN A 19 10.70 14.50 -24.83
C GLN A 19 12.17 14.61 -24.46
N ASN A 20 12.55 15.70 -23.77
CA ASN A 20 13.90 15.97 -23.31
C ASN A 20 14.16 15.50 -21.86
N LEU A 21 13.16 14.92 -21.18
CA LEU A 21 13.38 14.32 -19.87
C LEU A 21 14.32 13.12 -19.99
N GLU A 22 15.32 13.09 -19.14
CA GLU A 22 16.17 11.93 -18.96
C GLU A 22 15.30 10.75 -18.53
N LYS A 23 15.23 9.72 -19.38
CA LYS A 23 14.49 8.51 -19.05
C LYS A 23 15.24 7.79 -17.96
N VAL A 24 14.67 7.78 -16.76
CA VAL A 24 15.18 6.96 -15.67
C VAL A 24 15.00 5.49 -16.07
N SER A 25 16.08 4.71 -15.97
CA SER A 25 16.01 3.26 -16.15
C SER A 25 15.20 2.66 -15.01
N PHE A 26 14.17 1.90 -15.33
CA PHE A 26 13.43 1.14 -14.33
C PHE A 26 14.31 0.04 -13.75
N GLU A 27 14.12 -0.23 -12.45
CA GLU A 27 14.67 -1.42 -11.82
C GLU A 27 14.07 -2.68 -12.49
N PRO A 28 14.82 -3.78 -12.59
CA PRO A 28 14.27 -5.05 -13.03
C PRO A 28 13.06 -5.46 -12.19
N LEU A 29 12.13 -6.20 -12.80
CA LEU A 29 11.01 -6.77 -12.06
C LEU A 29 11.52 -7.65 -10.92
N GLN A 30 10.83 -7.60 -9.79
CA GLN A 30 11.14 -8.39 -8.60
C GLN A 30 9.90 -9.18 -8.17
N LEU A 31 10.09 -10.25 -7.41
CA LEU A 31 8.98 -10.91 -6.72
C LEU A 31 9.37 -11.11 -5.27
N ARG A 32 9.17 -10.05 -4.47
CA ARG A 32 9.57 -10.06 -3.06
C ARG A 32 8.35 -9.94 -2.17
N PRO A 33 8.07 -10.89 -1.27
CA PRO A 33 7.07 -10.72 -0.23
C PRO A 33 7.38 -9.47 0.59
N GLU A 34 6.40 -8.58 0.75
CA GLU A 34 6.61 -7.32 1.45
C GLU A 34 5.31 -6.83 2.10
N VAL A 35 5.46 -5.84 2.98
CA VAL A 35 4.40 -5.24 3.78
C VAL A 35 4.24 -3.79 3.42
N GLU A 36 2.98 -3.37 3.23
CA GLU A 36 2.61 -1.95 3.17
C GLU A 36 1.45 -1.72 4.16
N PRO A 37 1.75 -1.27 5.39
CA PRO A 37 0.78 -1.19 6.50
C PRO A 37 -0.01 0.12 6.53
N ASN A 38 0.37 1.10 5.71
CA ASN A 38 -0.05 2.49 5.81
C ASN A 38 -1.26 2.80 4.92
N ASN A 39 -1.61 1.88 4.00
CA ASN A 39 -2.59 2.11 2.94
C ASN A 39 -2.23 3.34 2.09
N LEU A 40 -0.95 3.68 2.02
CA LEU A 40 -0.43 4.79 1.23
C LEU A 40 -0.17 4.31 -0.20
N ARG A 41 -1.28 4.03 -0.90
CA ARG A 41 -1.29 3.39 -2.20
C ARG A 41 -2.14 4.17 -3.19
N ILE A 42 -1.71 4.15 -4.45
CA ILE A 42 -2.50 4.61 -5.60
C ILE A 42 -2.94 3.36 -6.36
N ASP A 43 -4.24 3.22 -6.62
CA ASP A 43 -4.77 2.07 -7.35
C ASP A 43 -4.36 2.13 -8.83
N LEU A 44 -3.72 1.06 -9.31
CA LEU A 44 -3.62 0.76 -10.74
C LEU A 44 -4.79 -0.12 -11.15
N VAL A 45 -5.07 -1.17 -10.37
CA VAL A 45 -6.22 -2.06 -10.52
C VAL A 45 -6.77 -2.39 -9.14
N ARG A 46 -7.95 -1.84 -8.82
CA ARG A 46 -8.69 -2.10 -7.58
C ARG A 46 -9.71 -3.21 -7.80
N GLN A 47 -9.73 -4.22 -6.94
CA GLN A 47 -10.79 -5.23 -6.97
C GLN A 47 -12.07 -4.70 -6.34
N THR A 48 -13.21 -5.17 -6.86
CA THR A 48 -14.54 -4.83 -6.36
C THR A 48 -15.34 -6.09 -6.09
N GLU A 49 -16.19 -6.02 -5.07
CA GLU A 49 -17.19 -7.04 -4.74
C GLU A 49 -18.59 -6.45 -4.90
N GLU A 50 -19.50 -7.23 -5.46
CA GLU A 50 -20.90 -6.86 -5.63
C GLU A 50 -21.74 -7.49 -4.53
N PHE A 51 -22.51 -6.66 -3.83
CA PHE A 51 -23.42 -7.07 -2.77
C PHE A 51 -24.85 -6.69 -3.14
N PRO A 52 -25.82 -7.61 -3.04
CA PRO A 52 -27.22 -7.24 -3.22
C PRO A 52 -27.65 -6.37 -2.04
N GLU A 53 -28.06 -5.13 -2.33
CA GLU A 53 -28.60 -4.21 -1.33
C GLU A 53 -30.12 -4.48 -1.13
N ASN A 54 -30.80 -4.94 -2.19
CA ASN A 54 -32.19 -5.40 -2.20
C ASN A 54 -32.46 -6.23 -3.48
N ASP A 55 -33.71 -6.64 -3.73
CA ASP A 55 -34.09 -7.51 -4.86
C ASP A 55 -33.79 -6.94 -6.26
N THR A 56 -33.47 -5.64 -6.37
CA THR A 56 -33.25 -4.95 -7.66
C THR A 56 -31.96 -4.13 -7.74
N THR A 57 -31.24 -3.94 -6.62
CA THR A 57 -30.07 -3.05 -6.54
C THR A 57 -28.84 -3.82 -6.07
N VAL A 58 -27.75 -3.65 -6.81
CA VAL A 58 -26.43 -4.20 -6.47
C VAL A 58 -25.52 -3.04 -6.10
N GLU A 59 -24.92 -3.12 -4.91
CA GLU A 59 -23.88 -2.21 -4.47
C GLU A 59 -22.51 -2.80 -4.85
N THR A 60 -21.71 -2.05 -5.61
CA THR A 60 -20.33 -2.40 -5.92
C THR A 60 -19.40 -1.73 -4.91
N ILE A 61 -18.69 -2.53 -4.12
CA ILE A 61 -17.80 -2.06 -3.05
C ILE A 61 -16.36 -2.44 -3.37
N ASN A 62 -15.44 -1.49 -3.21
CA ASN A 62 -14.00 -1.73 -3.34
C ASN A 62 -13.49 -2.70 -2.27
N THR A 63 -12.90 -3.82 -2.68
CA THR A 63 -12.25 -4.80 -1.78
C THR A 63 -11.12 -4.10 -1.02
N PRO A 64 -11.06 -4.15 0.33
CA PRO A 64 -10.05 -3.41 1.11
C PRO A 64 -8.61 -3.79 0.75
N TYR A 65 -7.64 -2.92 1.03
CA TYR A 65 -6.23 -3.30 0.91
C TYR A 65 -5.86 -4.39 1.90
N HIS A 66 -5.02 -5.31 1.46
CA HIS A 66 -4.34 -6.24 2.35
C HIS A 66 -2.92 -5.69 2.67
N PRO A 67 -2.47 -5.69 3.93
CA PRO A 67 -1.14 -5.16 4.28
C PRO A 67 0.01 -6.04 3.75
N LEU A 68 -0.20 -7.35 3.66
CA LEU A 68 0.75 -8.30 3.08
C LEU A 68 0.54 -8.46 1.58
N GLY A 69 1.62 -8.55 0.81
CA GLY A 69 1.62 -8.70 -0.64
C GLY A 69 3.00 -8.97 -1.22
N PHE A 70 3.18 -8.62 -2.49
CA PHE A 70 4.43 -8.72 -3.24
C PHE A 70 4.83 -7.36 -3.79
N TYR A 71 6.06 -6.95 -3.52
CA TYR A 71 6.73 -5.87 -4.23
C TYR A 71 7.26 -6.39 -5.56
N LEU A 72 6.93 -5.67 -6.64
CA LEU A 72 7.22 -6.08 -8.01
C LEU A 72 8.36 -5.29 -8.66
N GLY A 73 8.99 -4.36 -7.92
CA GLY A 73 9.90 -3.36 -8.47
C GLY A 73 9.22 -2.02 -8.73
N ASN A 74 9.99 -0.93 -8.74
CA ASN A 74 9.54 0.41 -9.13
C ASN A 74 8.30 0.94 -8.38
N GLY A 75 8.14 0.53 -7.12
CA GLY A 75 7.01 0.95 -6.28
C GLY A 75 5.71 0.21 -6.57
N ILE A 76 5.70 -0.77 -7.49
CA ILE A 76 4.52 -1.59 -7.79
C ILE A 76 4.34 -2.63 -6.67
N PHE A 77 3.11 -2.71 -6.16
CA PHE A 77 2.74 -3.61 -5.08
C PHE A 77 1.44 -4.34 -5.40
N TYR A 78 1.48 -5.67 -5.31
CA TYR A 78 0.34 -6.56 -5.49
C TYR A 78 -0.04 -7.20 -4.16
N ASP A 79 -1.20 -6.85 -3.61
CA ASP A 79 -1.61 -7.34 -2.29
C ASP A 79 -2.36 -8.68 -2.32
N LEU A 80 -2.51 -9.34 -1.17
CA LEU A 80 -3.23 -10.63 -1.09
C LEU A 80 -4.73 -10.53 -1.39
N ASN A 81 -5.30 -9.33 -1.44
CA ASN A 81 -6.65 -9.06 -1.92
C ASN A 81 -6.68 -8.76 -3.44
N LYS A 82 -5.56 -9.00 -4.13
CA LYS A 82 -5.36 -8.86 -5.57
C LYS A 82 -5.45 -7.43 -6.10
N ASN A 83 -5.25 -6.43 -5.24
CA ASN A 83 -5.14 -5.06 -5.68
C ASN A 83 -3.73 -4.82 -6.22
N LEU A 84 -3.62 -4.27 -7.42
CA LEU A 84 -2.37 -3.80 -7.99
C LEU A 84 -2.27 -2.30 -7.79
N THR A 85 -1.19 -1.86 -7.16
CA THR A 85 -1.05 -0.48 -6.65
C THR A 85 0.35 0.06 -6.83
N LEU A 86 0.48 1.38 -6.78
CA LEU A 86 1.75 2.08 -6.59
C LEU A 86 1.88 2.56 -5.15
N ARG A 87 3.06 2.34 -4.58
CA ARG A 87 3.45 2.78 -3.24
C ARG A 87 3.82 4.26 -3.24
N VAL A 88 3.07 5.08 -2.50
CA VAL A 88 3.27 6.54 -2.45
C VAL A 88 4.60 6.89 -1.79
N ASP A 89 4.99 6.14 -0.77
CA ASP A 89 6.28 6.29 -0.10
C ASP A 89 7.45 6.07 -1.06
N TYR A 90 7.37 5.06 -1.93
CA TYR A 90 8.37 4.84 -2.99
C TYR A 90 8.38 5.99 -4.00
N LEU A 91 7.21 6.37 -4.53
CA LEU A 91 7.10 7.43 -5.56
C LEU A 91 7.64 8.78 -5.11
N LEU A 92 7.48 9.10 -3.82
CA LEU A 92 7.94 10.36 -3.24
C LEU A 92 9.38 10.30 -2.73
N ASN A 93 10.04 9.14 -2.83
CA ASN A 93 11.31 8.88 -2.14
C ASN A 93 11.22 9.33 -0.67
N ALA A 94 10.09 9.02 -0.02
CA ALA A 94 9.81 9.50 1.31
C ALA A 94 10.82 8.90 2.28
N PRO A 95 11.44 9.71 3.16
CA PRO A 95 12.36 9.19 4.16
C PRO A 95 11.64 8.21 5.08
N SER A 96 12.32 7.14 5.47
CA SER A 96 11.80 6.10 6.38
C SER A 96 11.38 6.67 7.74
N ASP A 97 12.04 7.73 8.19
CA ASP A 97 12.00 8.14 9.59
C ASP A 97 10.86 9.11 9.90
N SER A 98 10.53 9.99 8.94
CA SER A 98 9.40 10.91 9.09
C SER A 98 8.96 11.59 7.80
N PHE A 99 7.66 11.56 7.52
CA PHE A 99 7.07 12.34 6.43
C PHE A 99 5.59 12.64 6.70
N ASP A 100 5.09 13.67 6.02
CA ASP A 100 3.68 14.08 6.08
C ASP A 100 3.01 13.94 4.71
N ILE A 101 1.80 13.39 4.69
CA ILE A 101 0.94 13.36 3.50
C ILE A 101 -0.36 14.10 3.77
N LEU A 102 -0.68 15.06 2.89
CA LEU A 102 -1.93 15.80 2.92
C LEU A 102 -2.88 15.26 1.86
N GLN A 103 -3.92 14.55 2.29
CA GLN A 103 -5.01 14.11 1.44
C GLN A 103 -6.13 15.17 1.45
N ILE A 104 -6.41 15.74 0.28
CA ILE A 104 -7.51 16.69 0.09
C ILE A 104 -8.74 15.91 -0.40
N ASN A 105 -9.68 15.66 0.51
CA ASN A 105 -10.94 15.02 0.15
C ASN A 105 -11.96 16.06 -0.33
N ARG A 106 -12.53 15.85 -1.53
CA ARG A 106 -13.49 16.76 -2.19
C ARG A 106 -12.87 18.15 -2.45
N PRO A 107 -11.90 18.25 -3.39
CA PRO A 107 -11.15 19.47 -3.65
C PRO A 107 -12.05 20.68 -3.93
N GLU A 108 -13.14 20.50 -4.68
CA GLU A 108 -14.12 21.54 -5.03
C GLU A 108 -14.79 22.21 -3.82
N LYS A 109 -14.82 21.54 -2.66
CA LYS A 109 -15.48 22.05 -1.44
C LYS A 109 -14.51 22.27 -0.30
N ASN A 110 -13.21 21.98 -0.47
CA ASN A 110 -12.13 22.15 0.51
C ASN A 110 -12.45 21.67 1.94
N LYS A 111 -13.36 20.69 2.06
CA LYS A 111 -14.10 20.47 3.32
C LYS A 111 -13.41 19.50 4.27
N ARG A 112 -12.47 18.68 3.80
CA ARG A 112 -11.80 17.66 4.62
C ARG A 112 -10.37 17.41 4.13
N VAL A 113 -9.42 18.17 4.67
CA VAL A 113 -8.00 17.83 4.56
C VAL A 113 -7.67 16.84 5.67
N VAL A 114 -7.11 15.70 5.29
CA VAL A 114 -6.60 14.67 6.20
C VAL A 114 -5.09 14.68 6.09
N GLU A 115 -4.44 14.84 7.22
CA GLU A 115 -2.98 14.89 7.35
C GLU A 115 -2.54 13.59 8.03
N TYR A 116 -1.71 12.83 7.32
CA TYR A 116 -1.06 11.62 7.79
C TYR A 116 0.37 11.98 8.13
N SER A 117 0.73 11.85 9.40
CA SER A 117 2.09 12.11 9.87
C SER A 117 2.72 10.81 10.33
N PHE A 118 3.75 10.40 9.62
CA PHE A 118 4.64 9.32 10.02
C PHE A 118 5.85 9.92 10.71
N ALA A 119 6.13 9.48 11.93
CA ALA A 119 7.33 9.87 12.66
C ALA A 119 7.65 8.81 13.72
N ALA A 120 8.91 8.39 13.79
CA ALA A 120 9.40 7.43 14.80
C ALA A 120 8.46 6.22 14.94
N ASP A 121 8.25 5.51 13.82
CA ASP A 121 7.44 4.30 13.73
C ASP A 121 5.96 4.49 14.06
N THR A 122 5.49 5.74 14.20
CA THR A 122 4.14 6.08 14.65
C THR A 122 3.36 6.78 13.56
N LEU A 123 2.12 6.32 13.34
CA LEU A 123 1.16 6.99 12.46
C LEU A 123 0.16 7.83 13.27
N TRP A 124 0.13 9.12 12.95
CA TRP A 124 -0.88 10.07 13.41
C TRP A 124 -1.76 10.52 12.26
N VAL A 125 -3.06 10.67 12.53
CA VAL A 125 -4.01 11.20 11.55
C VAL A 125 -4.71 12.42 12.11
N LYS A 126 -4.64 13.54 11.41
CA LYS A 126 -5.28 14.80 11.79
C LYS A 126 -6.29 15.21 10.73
N TYR A 127 -7.51 15.53 11.18
CA TYR A 127 -8.58 16.04 10.31
C TYR A 127 -8.67 17.55 10.48
N ARG A 128 -8.22 18.32 9.48
CA ARG A 128 -8.27 19.79 9.50
C ARG A 128 -9.72 20.30 9.32
N PRO A 129 -10.06 21.50 9.84
CA PRO A 129 -9.14 22.46 10.46
C PRO A 129 -8.82 22.19 11.94
N ASN A 130 -9.74 21.64 12.75
CA ASN A 130 -9.65 21.74 14.22
C ASN A 130 -9.71 20.40 14.99
N ARG A 131 -9.48 19.25 14.36
CA ARG A 131 -9.35 18.01 15.14
C ARG A 131 -7.92 17.84 15.66
N ARG A 132 -7.80 17.42 16.91
CA ARG A 132 -6.52 16.98 17.48
C ARG A 132 -5.99 15.78 16.67
N PRO A 133 -4.66 15.66 16.49
CA PRO A 133 -4.06 14.46 15.92
C PRO A 133 -4.55 13.22 16.67
N ALA A 134 -5.05 12.25 15.93
CA ALA A 134 -5.49 10.96 16.43
C ALA A 134 -4.40 9.93 16.16
N TYR A 135 -3.83 9.38 17.22
CA TYR A 135 -2.94 8.25 17.16
C TYR A 135 -3.65 7.03 16.54
N GLN A 136 -3.05 6.48 15.49
CA GLN A 136 -3.54 5.26 14.84
C GLN A 136 -2.82 4.03 15.37
N TYR A 137 -1.50 4.00 15.29
CA TYR A 137 -0.66 2.93 15.81
C TYR A 137 0.80 3.38 15.91
N HIS A 138 1.61 2.59 16.59
CA HIS A 138 3.07 2.58 16.41
C HIS A 138 3.53 1.17 16.05
N GLN A 139 4.61 1.09 15.30
CA GLN A 139 5.31 -0.13 14.98
C GLN A 139 6.26 -0.49 16.13
N VAL A 140 6.37 -1.79 16.39
CA VAL A 140 7.26 -2.39 17.38
C VAL A 140 8.01 -3.50 16.68
N ASP A 141 9.30 -3.29 16.49
CA ASP A 141 10.17 -4.26 15.87
C ASP A 141 10.75 -5.24 16.89
N SER A 142 10.87 -6.48 16.46
CA SER A 142 11.52 -7.56 17.17
C SER A 142 12.20 -8.46 16.13
N PRO A 143 13.23 -9.23 16.49
CA PRO A 143 13.89 -10.11 15.53
C PRO A 143 12.89 -11.05 14.83
N GLY A 144 12.80 -10.94 13.50
CA GLY A 144 11.86 -11.71 12.67
C GLY A 144 10.38 -11.35 12.86
N ARG A 145 10.06 -10.22 13.50
CA ARG A 145 8.67 -9.81 13.77
C ARG A 145 8.47 -8.30 13.81
N VAL A 146 7.47 -7.83 13.08
CA VAL A 146 7.00 -6.45 13.12
C VAL A 146 5.57 -6.42 13.66
N SER A 147 5.30 -5.62 14.69
CA SER A 147 3.97 -5.51 15.30
C SER A 147 3.43 -4.09 15.24
N PHE A 148 2.16 -3.94 14.83
CA PHE A 148 1.46 -2.65 14.79
C PHE A 148 0.51 -2.56 15.98
N VAL A 149 0.80 -1.69 16.94
CA VAL A 149 0.13 -1.61 18.23
C VAL A 149 -0.68 -0.33 18.31
N ARG A 150 -1.89 -0.41 18.87
CA ARG A 150 -2.75 0.74 19.22
C ARG A 150 -3.26 0.60 20.65
N ASN A 151 -3.03 1.58 21.52
CA ASN A 151 -3.54 1.61 22.89
C ASN A 151 -3.21 0.31 23.66
N ARG A 152 -1.96 -0.18 23.55
CA ARG A 152 -1.48 -1.45 24.13
C ARG A 152 -2.12 -2.72 23.55
N ARG A 153 -2.87 -2.62 22.45
CA ARG A 153 -3.45 -3.76 21.73
C ARG A 153 -2.75 -3.92 20.39
N VAL A 154 -2.26 -5.12 20.10
CA VAL A 154 -1.76 -5.46 18.76
C VAL A 154 -2.94 -5.41 17.79
N LEU A 155 -2.86 -4.55 16.77
CA LEU A 155 -3.82 -4.51 15.66
C LEU A 155 -3.53 -5.67 14.73
N TYR A 156 -2.28 -5.79 14.31
CA TYR A 156 -1.75 -6.91 13.56
C TYR A 156 -0.23 -7.03 13.76
N ALA A 157 0.30 -8.19 13.43
CA ALA A 157 1.73 -8.48 13.45
C ALA A 157 2.12 -9.30 12.24
N ILE A 158 3.38 -9.21 11.85
CA ILE A 158 3.95 -9.89 10.71
C ILE A 158 5.20 -10.59 11.21
N ASP A 159 5.21 -11.91 11.09
CA ASP A 159 6.34 -12.73 11.46
C ASP A 159 7.02 -13.18 10.16
N GLU A 160 8.30 -12.85 10.01
CA GLU A 160 9.11 -13.19 8.85
C GLU A 160 10.10 -14.29 9.24
N THR A 161 10.15 -15.31 8.39
CA THR A 161 11.01 -16.48 8.51
C THR A 161 11.61 -16.77 7.14
N ASP A 162 12.68 -17.54 7.08
CA ASP A 162 13.34 -17.93 5.82
C ASP A 162 12.37 -18.58 4.81
N SER A 163 11.31 -19.23 5.29
CA SER A 163 10.33 -19.94 4.47
C SER A 163 8.98 -19.24 4.32
N SER A 164 8.68 -18.20 5.08
CA SER A 164 7.34 -17.60 5.08
C SER A 164 7.26 -16.21 5.71
N MET A 165 6.27 -15.43 5.25
CA MET A 165 5.83 -14.18 5.86
C MET A 165 4.38 -14.33 6.29
N VAL A 166 4.13 -14.26 7.61
CA VAL A 166 2.85 -14.63 8.22
C VAL A 166 2.17 -13.41 8.83
N PHE A 167 0.93 -13.16 8.43
CA PHE A 167 0.10 -12.08 8.95
C PHE A 167 -0.87 -12.56 10.05
N TYR A 168 -0.82 -11.88 11.18
CA TYR A 168 -1.69 -12.07 12.33
C TYR A 168 -2.58 -10.86 12.54
N ARG A 169 -3.88 -11.05 12.71
CA ARG A 169 -4.79 -9.99 13.15
C ARG A 169 -5.11 -10.15 14.64
N GLY A 170 -4.82 -9.14 15.44
CA GLY A 170 -4.92 -9.21 16.89
C GLY A 170 -3.79 -10.06 17.51
N LYS A 171 -4.07 -10.71 18.65
CA LYS A 171 -3.04 -11.39 19.45
C LYS A 171 -2.73 -12.85 19.08
N ARG A 172 -3.62 -13.59 18.39
CA ARG A 172 -3.54 -15.07 18.40
C ARG A 172 -4.03 -15.84 17.18
N ARG A 173 -4.60 -15.21 16.15
CA ARG A 173 -5.11 -15.95 14.99
C ARG A 173 -4.33 -15.59 13.74
N TRP A 174 -3.54 -16.55 13.25
CA TRP A 174 -3.02 -16.52 11.88
C TRP A 174 -4.21 -16.35 10.94
N ARG A 175 -4.14 -15.32 10.10
CA ARG A 175 -5.12 -15.05 9.05
C ARG A 175 -4.58 -15.51 7.71
N ASP A 176 -3.44 -14.96 7.30
CA ASP A 176 -2.91 -15.09 5.94
C ASP A 176 -1.40 -15.26 5.98
N ALA A 177 -0.80 -15.96 5.01
CA ALA A 177 0.65 -16.14 4.93
C ALA A 177 1.13 -16.42 3.50
N ILE A 178 2.27 -15.84 3.15
CA ILE A 178 3.02 -16.15 1.93
C ILE A 178 4.10 -17.15 2.30
N PHE A 179 4.20 -18.24 1.54
CA PHE A 179 5.19 -19.29 1.72
C PHE A 179 6.14 -19.31 0.53
N ARG A 180 7.42 -19.54 0.79
CA ARG A 180 8.42 -19.79 -0.24
C ARG A 180 8.22 -21.21 -0.81
N ALA A 181 8.18 -21.31 -2.13
CA ALA A 181 8.09 -22.57 -2.88
C ALA A 181 9.39 -22.89 -3.65
N GLY A 182 10.16 -21.85 -3.99
CA GLY A 182 11.47 -21.90 -4.62
C GLY A 182 12.21 -20.58 -4.41
N GLU A 183 13.31 -20.36 -5.13
CA GLU A 183 14.07 -19.10 -5.05
C GLU A 183 13.22 -17.90 -5.50
N ASP A 184 12.55 -18.06 -6.64
CA ASP A 184 11.71 -17.06 -7.31
C ASP A 184 10.23 -17.47 -7.36
N SER A 185 9.81 -18.40 -6.48
CA SER A 185 8.45 -18.93 -6.43
C SER A 185 7.89 -18.91 -5.02
N PHE A 186 6.65 -18.46 -4.90
CA PHE A 186 5.91 -18.33 -3.65
C PHE A 186 4.50 -18.88 -3.80
N TYR A 187 3.85 -19.20 -2.68
CA TYR A 187 2.43 -19.51 -2.69
C TYR A 187 1.68 -18.93 -1.49
N TYR A 188 0.40 -18.63 -1.73
CA TYR A 188 -0.58 -18.27 -0.71
C TYR A 188 -1.63 -19.38 -0.61
N LYS A 189 -1.94 -19.81 0.62
CA LYS A 189 -2.97 -20.83 0.85
C LYS A 189 -4.34 -20.17 0.93
N THR A 190 -5.20 -20.51 -0.03
CA THR A 190 -6.62 -20.13 -0.03
C THR A 190 -7.47 -21.27 0.52
N ARG A 191 -8.77 -21.02 0.72
CA ARG A 191 -9.76 -22.08 1.01
C ARG A 191 -9.81 -23.18 -0.07
N TRP A 192 -9.52 -22.83 -1.32
CA TRP A 192 -9.71 -23.69 -2.50
C TRP A 192 -8.42 -24.34 -3.00
N GLY A 193 -7.30 -24.12 -2.32
CA GLY A 193 -6.00 -24.64 -2.71
C GLY A 193 -4.88 -23.61 -2.58
N LYS A 194 -3.75 -23.88 -3.23
CA LYS A 194 -2.61 -22.96 -3.28
C LYS A 194 -2.69 -22.08 -4.52
N ARG A 195 -2.31 -20.82 -4.36
CA ARG A 195 -2.10 -19.89 -5.45
C ARG A 195 -0.62 -19.57 -5.52
N TYR A 196 -0.01 -19.82 -6.67
CA TYR A 196 1.42 -19.65 -6.89
C TYR A 196 1.74 -18.30 -7.51
N PHE A 197 2.90 -17.76 -7.19
CA PHE A 197 3.45 -16.52 -7.70
C PHE A 197 4.87 -16.82 -8.10
N GLU A 198 5.24 -16.52 -9.34
CA GLU A 198 6.52 -16.96 -9.89
C GLU A 198 7.15 -15.87 -10.74
N LYS A 199 8.47 -15.75 -10.62
CA LYS A 199 9.30 -14.95 -11.52
C LYS A 199 10.10 -15.89 -12.42
N SER A 200 10.09 -15.62 -13.72
CA SER A 200 10.85 -16.37 -14.72
C SER A 200 11.47 -15.40 -15.72
N GLY A 201 12.76 -15.12 -15.56
CA GLY A 201 13.44 -14.07 -16.33
C GLY A 201 12.86 -12.70 -16.02
N ASP A 202 12.33 -12.04 -17.06
CA ASP A 202 11.68 -10.72 -16.97
C ASP A 202 10.15 -10.83 -16.87
N GLU A 203 9.61 -12.02 -16.63
CA GLU A 203 8.17 -12.21 -16.47
C GLU A 203 7.79 -12.53 -15.02
N LEU A 204 6.68 -11.94 -14.56
CA LEU A 204 6.03 -12.25 -13.29
C LEU A 204 4.64 -12.85 -13.53
N THR A 205 4.38 -14.01 -12.93
CA THR A 205 3.04 -14.60 -12.85
C THR A 205 2.46 -14.35 -11.47
N LEU A 206 1.36 -13.60 -11.38
CA LEU A 206 0.72 -13.24 -10.11
C LEU A 206 -0.56 -14.05 -9.90
N GLY A 207 -0.41 -15.31 -9.48
CA GLY A 207 -1.55 -16.20 -9.29
C GLY A 207 -2.18 -16.60 -10.63
N ARG A 208 -3.46 -16.27 -10.79
CA ARG A 208 -4.21 -16.48 -12.03
C ARG A 208 -4.74 -15.16 -12.60
N ASP A 209 -4.35 -14.05 -11.98
CA ASP A 209 -5.01 -12.76 -12.20
C ASP A 209 -4.17 -11.86 -13.13
N PHE A 210 -2.83 -11.91 -13.06
CA PHE A 210 -1.96 -11.06 -13.89
C PHE A 210 -0.69 -11.79 -14.35
N GLN A 211 -0.18 -11.36 -15.50
CA GLN A 211 1.18 -11.59 -15.99
C GLN A 211 1.80 -10.22 -16.29
N VAL A 212 3.03 -9.99 -15.84
CA VAL A 212 3.76 -8.72 -16.04
C VAL A 212 5.06 -9.02 -16.80
N SER A 213 5.34 -8.26 -17.85
CA SER A 213 6.54 -8.34 -18.70
C SER A 213 6.94 -6.98 -19.25
#